data_AF-A0A0F3RNI6-F1
#
_entry.id   AF-A0A0F3RNI6-F1
#
_cell.length_a   1.000
_cell.length_b   1.000
_cell.length_c   1.000
_cell.angle_alpha   90.00
_cell.angle_beta   90.00
_cell.angle_gamma   90.00
#
_symmetry.space_group_name_H-M   'P 1'
#
loop_
_entity.id
_entity.type
_entity.pdbx_description
1 polymer ?
#
loop_
_entity_poly.entity_id
_entity_poly.type
_entity_poly.pdbx_seq_one_letter_code
_entity_poly.pdbx_strand_id
1 'polypeptide(L)' 'MLLQLAVLMHYLKGEETSIYYIDSTKLAIYHNKRTSSNRVFNRISKISKSSYGWFLGFKLHIIINNKGEIMLVKFT' A
#
# COMPACT_ATOMS: atom_id res chain seq x y z
N MET A 1 4.20 -3.87 12.50
CA MET A 1 3.59 -2.62 12.00
C MET A 1 2.72 -2.85 10.78
N LEU A 2 3.24 -3.22 9.61
CA LEU A 2 2.41 -3.40 8.40
C LEU A 2 1.33 -4.49 8.57
N LEU A 3 1.66 -5.59 9.25
CA LEU A 3 0.71 -6.67 9.53
C LEU A 3 -0.47 -6.21 10.40
N GLN A 4 -0.20 -5.41 11.45
CA GLN A 4 -1.24 -4.89 12.33
C GLN A 4 -2.21 -3.98 11.57
N LEU A 5 -1.67 -3.13 10.69
CA LEU A 5 -2.46 -2.30 9.80
C LEU A 5 -3.29 -3.13 8.82
N ALA A 6 -2.70 -4.15 8.20
CA ALA A 6 -3.42 -5.03 7.27
C ALA A 6 -4.57 -5.77 7.97
N VAL A 7 -4.35 -6.25 9.20
CA VAL A 7 -5.39 -6.90 10.01
C VAL A 7 -6.49 -5.90 10.37
N LEU A 8 -6.15 -4.69 10.83
CA LEU A 8 -7.13 -3.65 11.13
C LEU A 8 -7.99 -3.33 9.90
N MET A 9 -7.38 -3.15 8.73
CA MET A 9 -8.11 -2.87 7.49
C MET A 9 -9.03 -4.02 7.07
N HIS A 10 -8.68 -5.26 7.39
CA HIS A 10 -9.56 -6.41 7.19
C HIS A 10 -10.78 -6.38 8.12
N TYR A 11 -10.63 -5.89 9.35
CA TYR A 11 -11.77 -5.70 10.26
C TYR A 11 -12.65 -4.51 9.88
N LEU A 12 -12.08 -3.49 9.25
CA LEU A 12 -12.80 -2.31 8.77
C LEU A 12 -13.37 -2.49 7.34
N LYS A 13 -13.50 -3.74 6.88
CA LYS A 13 -14.05 -4.05 5.55
C LYS A 13 -15.50 -3.58 5.45
N GLY A 14 -15.84 -2.93 4.33
CA GLY A 14 -17.20 -2.50 4.01
C GLY A 14 -18.13 -3.63 3.57
N GLU A 15 -19.33 -3.25 3.11
CA GLU A 15 -20.31 -4.21 2.63
C GLU A 15 -19.90 -4.80 1.28
N GLU A 16 -20.14 -6.10 1.11
CA GLU A 16 -19.95 -6.76 -0.18
C GLU A 16 -21.02 -6.29 -1.17
N THR A 17 -20.58 -5.74 -2.30
CA THR A 17 -21.45 -5.35 -3.41
C THR A 17 -21.06 -6.10 -4.68
N SER A 18 -21.73 -5.82 -5.80
CA SER A 18 -21.45 -6.49 -7.07
C SER A 18 -20.37 -5.79 -7.92
N ILE A 19 -20.01 -4.54 -7.58
CA ILE A 19 -19.11 -3.71 -8.39
C ILE A 19 -17.94 -3.23 -7.52
N TYR A 20 -16.73 -3.51 -8.01
CA TYR A 20 -15.49 -3.18 -7.33
C TYR A 20 -14.52 -2.44 -8.25
N TYR A 21 -13.75 -1.53 -7.67
CA TYR A 21 -12.67 -0.81 -8.33
C TYR A 21 -11.35 -1.16 -7.67
N ILE A 22 -10.31 -1.40 -8.47
CA ILE A 22 -8.96 -1.69 -7.99
C ILE A 22 -8.01 -0.63 -8.53
N ASP A 23 -7.18 -0.10 -7.64
CA ASP A 23 -6.05 0.73 -8.02
C ASP A 23 -4.83 0.45 -7.14
N SER A 24 -3.66 0.85 -7.62
CA SER A 24 -2.43 0.77 -6.86
C SER A 24 -1.72 2.12 -6.81
N THR A 25 -1.38 2.56 -5.60
CA THR A 25 -0.64 3.80 -5.37
C THR A 25 0.74 3.49 -4.79
N LYS A 26 1.76 4.24 -5.21
CA LYS A 26 3.09 4.16 -4.63
C LYS A 26 3.08 4.73 -3.20
N LEU A 27 3.66 4.01 -2.26
CA LEU A 27 3.88 4.45 -0.89
C LEU A 27 5.39 4.58 -0.66
N ALA A 28 5.93 5.77 -0.94
CA ALA A 28 7.34 6.06 -0.73
C ALA A 28 7.62 6.27 0.77
N ILE A 29 8.55 5.50 1.33
CA ILE A 29 8.89 5.56 2.76
C ILE A 29 9.93 6.65 3.02
N TYR A 30 10.83 6.85 2.06
CA TYR A 30 11.91 7.83 2.14
C TYR A 30 12.06 8.57 0.81
N HIS A 31 12.61 9.76 0.89
CA HIS A 31 13.09 10.45 -0.31
C HIS A 31 14.26 9.66 -0.91
N ASN A 32 14.29 9.51 -2.23
CA ASN A 32 15.33 8.80 -2.98
C ASN A 32 16.78 9.16 -2.60
N LYS A 33 17.05 10.40 -2.16
CA LYS A 33 18.39 10.85 -1.73
C LYS A 33 18.84 10.26 -0.37
N ARG A 34 17.93 9.68 0.41
CA ARG A 34 18.17 9.20 1.78
C ARG A 34 17.83 7.71 1.96
N THR A 35 17.70 6.98 0.87
CA THR A 35 17.42 5.53 0.83
C THR A 35 18.36 4.71 1.73
N SER A 36 19.64 5.06 1.79
CA SER A 36 20.66 4.34 2.56
C SER A 36 20.50 4.46 4.09
N SER A 37 19.77 5.45 4.58
CA SER A 37 19.57 5.67 6.02
C SER A 37 18.36 4.94 6.60
N ASN A 38 17.57 4.24 5.77
CA ASN A 38 16.38 3.54 6.22
C ASN A 38 16.75 2.26 7.00
N ARG A 39 16.59 2.28 8.32
CA ARG A 39 16.85 1.11 9.19
C ARG A 39 15.58 0.31 9.51
N VAL A 40 14.44 1.00 9.65
CA VAL A 40 13.18 0.42 10.13
C VAL A 40 12.55 -0.49 9.08
N PHE A 41 12.56 -0.07 7.82
CA PHE A 41 11.92 -0.82 6.73
C PHE A 41 12.93 -1.57 5.86
N ASN A 42 14.23 -1.57 6.18
CA ASN A 42 15.29 -2.14 5.33
C ASN A 42 15.04 -3.61 4.92
N ARG A 43 14.40 -4.39 5.79
CA ARG A 43 14.11 -5.81 5.55
C ARG A 43 12.81 -6.07 4.77
N ILE A 44 11.95 -5.06 4.62
CA ILE A 44 10.60 -5.22 4.08
C ILE A 44 10.31 -4.31 2.88
N SER A 45 10.90 -3.11 2.82
CA SER A 45 10.75 -2.20 1.69
C SER A 45 11.61 -2.63 0.52
N LYS A 46 11.13 -2.41 -0.71
CA LYS A 46 11.87 -2.69 -1.94
C LYS A 46 12.03 -1.42 -2.78
N ILE A 47 13.06 -1.39 -3.61
CA ILE A 47 13.15 -0.40 -4.67
C ILE A 47 12.14 -0.79 -5.75
N SER A 48 11.19 0.11 -6.00
CA SER A 48 10.11 -0.07 -6.97
C SER A 48 10.10 1.07 -7.98
N LYS A 49 9.54 0.81 -9.16
CA LYS A 49 9.37 1.81 -10.23
C LYS A 49 7.93 2.29 -10.30
N SER A 50 7.77 3.61 -10.40
CA SER A 50 6.52 4.29 -10.74
C SER A 50 6.67 5.01 -12.09
N SER A 51 5.58 5.54 -12.63
CA SER A 51 5.61 6.42 -13.81
C SER A 51 6.55 7.61 -13.63
N TYR A 52 6.64 8.13 -12.40
CA TYR A 52 7.51 9.24 -12.01
C TYR A 52 8.94 8.83 -11.62
N GLY A 53 9.31 7.56 -11.79
CA GLY A 53 10.66 7.05 -11.49
C GLY A 53 10.74 6.06 -10.33
N TRP A 54 11.97 5.75 -9.91
CA TRP A 54 12.27 4.79 -8.86
C TRP A 54 11.99 5.37 -7.46
N PHE A 55 11.58 4.53 -6.52
CA PHE A 55 11.39 4.89 -5.12
C PHE A 55 11.67 3.71 -4.20
N LEU A 56 12.08 3.99 -2.96
CA LEU A 56 12.14 2.98 -1.90
C LEU A 56 10.81 2.98 -1.14
N GLY A 57 10.08 1.88 -1.21
CA GLY A 57 8.81 1.80 -0.51
C GLY A 57 8.00 0.56 -0.84
N PHE A 58 6.68 0.73 -0.77
CA PHE A 58 5.68 -0.30 -1.08
C PHE A 58 4.76 0.19 -2.19
N LYS A 59 4.08 -0.73 -2.87
CA LYS A 59 2.84 -0.46 -3.59
C LYS A 59 1.67 -0.83 -2.70
N LEU A 60 0.75 0.11 -2.56
CA LEU A 60 -0.51 -0.05 -1.86
C LEU A 60 -1.58 -0.38 -2.88
N HIS A 61 -2.04 -1.63 -2.88
CA HIS A 61 -3.17 -2.09 -3.67
C HIS A 61 -4.43 -1.96 -2.83
N ILE A 62 -5.42 -1.21 -3.32
CA ILE A 62 -6.71 -1.02 -2.64
C ILE A 62 -7.81 -1.51 -3.58
N ILE A 63 -8.76 -2.24 -3.01
CA ILE A 63 -10.03 -2.55 -3.66
C ILE A 63 -11.12 -1.79 -2.91
N ILE A 64 -11.94 -1.04 -3.62
CA ILE A 64 -13.11 -0.35 -3.08
C ILE A 64 -14.39 -0.84 -3.75
N ASN A 65 -15.50 -0.82 -3.03
CA ASN A 65 -16.81 -1.05 -3.63
C ASN A 65 -17.35 0.24 -4.29
N ASN A 66 -18.50 0.14 -4.95
CA ASN A 66 -19.18 1.28 -5.57
C ASN A 66 -19.72 2.34 -4.59
N LYS A 67 -19.71 2.08 -3.29
CA LYS A 67 -20.02 3.07 -2.24
C LYS A 67 -18.76 3.81 -1.76
N GLY A 68 -17.57 3.42 -2.22
CA GLY A 68 -16.29 3.96 -1.79
C GLY A 68 -15.74 3.32 -0.51
N GLU A 69 -16.32 2.22 -0.04
CA GLU A 69 -15.84 1.51 1.14
C GLU A 69 -14.66 0.60 0.79
N ILE A 70 -13.73 0.46 1.75
CA ILE A 70 -12.55 -0.37 1.56
C ILE A 70 -12.94 -1.84 1.68
N MET A 71 -12.62 -2.61 0.65
CA MET A 71 -12.90 -4.04 0.59
C MET A 71 -11.66 -4.89 0.85
N LEU A 72 -10.51 -4.41 0.41
CA LEU A 72 -9.23 -5.08 0.63
C LEU A 72 -8.08 -4.09 0.53
N VAL A 73 -7.07 -4.30 1.37
CA VAL A 73 -5.78 -3.59 1.31
C VAL A 73 -4.64 -4.60 1.26
N LYS A 74 -3.73 -4.43 0.31
CA LYS A 74 -2.53 -5.25 0.18
C LYS A 74 -1.30 -4.39 -0.05
N PHE A 75 -0.24 -4.67 0.70
CA PHE A 75 1.07 -4.05 0.51
C PHE A 75 2.00 -5.02 -0.24
N THR A 76 2.75 -4.51 -1.21
CA THR A 76 3.77 -5.27 -1.97
C THR A 76 5.04 -4.49 -2.19
#